data_AF-A0A7J2JY08-F1
#
_entry.id   AF-A0A7J2JY08-F1
#
_cell.length_a   1.000
_cell.length_b   1.000
_cell.length_c   1.000
_cell.angle_alpha   90.00
_cell.angle_beta   90.00
_cell.angle_gamma   90.00
#
_symmetry.space_group_name_H-M   'P 1'
#
loop_
_entity.id
_entity.type
_entity.pdbx_description
1 polymer ?
#
loop_
_entity_poly.entity_id
_entity_poly.type
_entity_poly.pdbx_seq_one_letter_code
_entity_poly.pdbx_strand_id
1 'polypeptide(L)'
;MDGGLLQITSVEPVYDQYGHLVAMKVRVKNAGERPIKATLVAHVSRVVSRGRFSSKEEHGSSEPVLLDLPPGGEHDIEMIIHPAISVSREFAISVSGSVTEVATA
;
A
#
# COMPACT_ATOMS: atom_id res chain seq x y z
N MET A 1 -14.73 12.25 -17.55
CA MET A 1 -14.48 11.86 -16.16
C MET A 1 -12.98 11.71 -16.06
N ASP A 2 -12.32 12.63 -15.36
CA ASP A 2 -10.87 12.63 -15.22
C ASP A 2 -10.49 11.50 -14.26
N GLY A 3 -10.24 10.32 -14.81
CA GLY A 3 -9.68 9.20 -14.06
C GLY A 3 -8.26 9.58 -13.64
N GLY A 4 -7.99 9.62 -12.33
CA GLY A 4 -6.65 9.92 -11.81
C GLY A 4 -5.58 9.01 -12.40
N LEU A 5 -4.36 9.56 -12.55
CA LEU A 5 -3.24 8.95 -13.28
C LEU A 5 -2.90 7.51 -12.81
N LEU A 6 -2.91 7.26 -11.50
CA LEU A 6 -2.77 5.95 -10.89
C LEU A 6 -4.01 5.63 -10.06
N GLN A 7 -4.62 4.47 -10.30
CA GLN A 7 -5.75 3.96 -9.54
C GLN A 7 -5.32 2.74 -8.73
N ILE A 8 -5.65 2.74 -7.44
CA ILE A 8 -5.61 1.52 -6.62
C ILE A 8 -6.96 0.85 -6.77
N THR A 9 -7.00 -0.35 -7.34
CA THR A 9 -8.25 -1.06 -7.67
C THR A 9 -8.57 -2.18 -6.69
N SER A 10 -7.58 -2.70 -5.95
CA SER A 10 -7.79 -3.61 -4.82
C SER A 10 -6.71 -3.41 -3.75
N VAL A 11 -7.09 -3.64 -2.49
CA VAL A 11 -6.21 -3.66 -1.32
C VAL A 11 -6.65 -4.81 -0.42
N GLU A 12 -5.84 -5.85 -0.32
CA GLU A 12 -6.16 -7.09 0.38
C GLU A 12 -5.04 -7.46 1.37
N PRO A 13 -5.33 -7.60 2.68
CA PRO A 13 -4.34 -8.02 3.66
C PRO A 13 -4.04 -9.52 3.54
N VAL A 14 -2.78 -9.89 3.78
CA VAL A 14 -2.32 -11.28 3.85
C VAL A 14 -1.87 -11.59 5.27
N TYR A 15 -2.35 -12.71 5.79
CA TYR A 15 -2.11 -13.14 7.16
C TYR A 15 -1.28 -14.42 7.24
N ASP A 16 -0.45 -14.54 8.26
CA ASP A 16 0.15 -15.82 8.64
C ASP A 16 -0.85 -16.70 9.43
N GLN A 17 -0.43 -17.92 9.74
CA GLN A 17 -1.22 -18.87 10.53
C GLN A 17 -1.51 -18.41 11.98
N TYR A 18 -0.80 -17.39 12.47
CA TYR A 18 -0.94 -16.83 13.81
C TYR A 18 -1.79 -15.54 13.84
N GLY A 19 -2.29 -15.09 12.68
CA GLY A 19 -3.09 -13.88 12.57
C GLY A 19 -2.27 -12.58 12.60
N HIS A 20 -0.99 -12.63 12.21
CA HIS A 20 -0.22 -11.41 11.92
C HIS A 20 -0.42 -11.02 10.46
N LEU A 21 -0.63 -9.73 10.21
CA LEU A 21 -0.56 -9.16 8.87
C LEU A 21 0.91 -9.13 8.45
N VAL A 22 1.22 -9.92 7.42
CA VAL A 22 2.58 -10.14 6.90
C VAL A 22 2.80 -9.54 5.52
N ALA A 23 1.73 -9.28 4.77
CA ALA A 23 1.81 -8.58 3.48
C ALA A 23 0.50 -7.88 3.14
N MET A 24 0.57 -6.97 2.17
CA MET A 24 -0.57 -6.35 1.50
C MET A 24 -0.52 -6.68 0.01
N LYS A 25 -1.59 -7.30 -0.51
CA LYS A 25 -1.80 -7.42 -1.95
C LYS A 25 -2.52 -6.18 -2.45
N VAL A 26 -1.87 -5.44 -3.34
CA VAL A 26 -2.40 -4.21 -3.91
C VAL A 26 -2.45 -4.35 -5.42
N ARG A 27 -3.63 -4.13 -6.01
CA ARG A 27 -3.77 -4.02 -7.46
C ARG A 27 -3.80 -2.55 -7.84
N VAL A 28 -2.96 -2.18 -8.80
CA VAL A 28 -2.92 -0.82 -9.34
C VAL A 28 -3.09 -0.81 -10.85
N LYS A 29 -3.59 0.31 -11.35
CA LYS A 29 -3.83 0.56 -12.77
C LYS A 29 -3.36 1.96 -13.15
N ASN A 30 -2.61 2.08 -14.23
CA ASN A 30 -2.43 3.37 -14.90
C ASN A 30 -3.68 3.67 -15.72
N ALA A 31 -4.52 4.59 -15.24
CA ALA A 31 -5.73 5.03 -15.94
C ALA A 31 -5.51 6.27 -16.82
N GLY A 32 -4.27 6.77 -16.87
CA GLY A 32 -3.87 7.87 -17.73
C GLY A 32 -3.51 7.44 -19.15
N GLU A 33 -3.23 8.44 -19.98
CA GLU A 33 -2.88 8.26 -21.41
C GLU A 33 -1.36 8.17 -21.64
N ARG A 34 -0.55 8.38 -20.59
CA ARG A 34 0.92 8.39 -20.64
C ARG A 34 1.53 7.30 -19.79
N PRO A 35 2.71 6.77 -20.15
CA PRO A 35 3.46 5.89 -19.27
C PRO A 35 3.88 6.62 -17.98
N ILE A 36 3.84 5.91 -16.87
CA ILE A 36 4.17 6.43 -15.55
C ILE A 36 5.19 5.57 -14.83
N LYS A 37 5.95 6.21 -13.94
CA LYS A 37 6.71 5.55 -12.89
C LYS A 37 6.02 5.78 -11.56
N ALA A 38 5.70 4.72 -10.84
CA ALA A 38 5.08 4.80 -9.53
C ALA A 38 5.97 4.17 -8.46
N THR A 39 6.06 4.83 -7.31
CA THR A 39 6.64 4.26 -6.09
C THR A 39 5.55 4.11 -5.06
N LEU A 40 5.35 2.91 -4.53
CA LEU A 40 4.31 2.63 -3.54
C LEU A 40 4.91 2.05 -2.26
N VAL A 41 4.36 2.43 -1.11
CA VAL A 41 4.70 1.89 0.21
C VAL A 41 3.41 1.59 0.97
N ALA A 42 3.30 0.40 1.55
CA ALA A 42 2.22 0.06 2.45
C ALA A 42 2.66 0.31 3.89
N HIS A 43 1.81 0.97 4.67
CA HIS A 43 1.99 1.18 6.09
C HIS A 43 0.82 0.58 6.84
N VAL A 44 1.12 -0.01 7.99
CA VAL A 44 0.14 -0.54 8.92
C VAL A 44 0.41 0.07 10.28
N SER A 45 -0.63 0.57 10.93
CA SER A 45 -0.56 1.00 12.32
C SER A 45 -1.66 0.36 13.14
N ARG A 46 -1.36 0.08 14.41
CA ARG A 46 -2.32 -0.54 15.33
C ARG A 46 -2.21 0.11 16.70
N VAL A 47 -3.34 0.47 17.28
CA VAL A 47 -3.39 0.94 18.67
C VAL A 47 -3.41 -0.26 19.62
N VAL A 48 -2.32 -0.46 20.35
CA VAL A 48 -2.14 -1.55 21.32
C VAL A 48 -2.85 -1.24 22.63
N SER A 49 -2.74 0.00 23.12
CA SER A 49 -3.43 0.46 24.32
C SER A 49 -3.75 1.95 24.23
N ARG A 50 -4.87 2.36 24.84
CA ARG A 50 -5.24 3.76 25.01
C ARG A 50 -5.16 4.11 26.49
N GLY A 51 -4.24 4.99 26.85
CA GLY A 51 -4.18 5.64 28.15
C GLY A 51 -5.04 6.91 28.19
N ARG A 52 -5.09 7.55 29.35
CA ARG A 52 -5.87 8.79 29.56
C ARG A 52 -5.36 9.98 28.72
N PHE A 53 -4.09 9.95 28.30
CA PHE A 53 -3.43 11.04 27.58
C PHE A 53 -2.59 10.61 26.36
N SER A 54 -2.47 9.29 26.07
CA SER A 54 -1.70 8.79 24.93
C SER A 54 -2.16 7.41 24.46
N SER A 55 -1.90 7.08 23.19
CA SER A 55 -1.98 5.72 22.64
C SER A 55 -0.59 5.11 22.54
N LYS A 56 -0.47 3.80 22.78
CA LYS A 56 0.68 3.01 22.36
C LYS A 56 0.36 2.38 21.01
N GLU A 57 1.22 2.60 20.02
CA GLU A 57 1.02 2.10 18.67
C GLU A 57 2.13 1.15 18.23
N GLU A 58 1.75 0.16 17.42
CA GLU A 58 2.63 -0.72 16.66
C GLU A 58 2.57 -0.28 15.19
N HIS A 59 3.73 -0.29 14.51
CA HIS A 59 3.85 0.11 13.12
C HIS A 59 4.59 -0.96 12.33
N GLY A 60 4.11 -1.23 11.12
CA GLY A 60 4.78 -2.06 10.12
C GLY A 60 4.73 -1.35 8.78
N SER A 61 5.74 -1.58 7.94
CA SER A 61 5.75 -1.03 6.59
C SER A 61 6.38 -2.00 5.60
N SER A 62 6.08 -1.81 4.32
CA SER A 62 6.81 -2.48 3.26
C SER A 62 8.05 -1.71 2.85
N GLU A 63 8.95 -2.41 2.17
CA GLU A 63 9.92 -1.75 1.29
C GLU A 63 9.17 -1.03 0.14
N PRO A 64 9.75 0.05 -0.43
CA PRO A 64 9.18 0.71 -1.59
C PRO A 64 9.15 -0.21 -2.82
N VAL A 65 8.00 -0.26 -3.49
CA VAL A 65 7.84 -0.95 -4.77
C VAL A 65 7.87 0.06 -5.89
N LEU A 66 8.76 -0.16 -6.86
CA LEU A 66 8.91 0.66 -8.07
C LEU A 66 8.20 -0.03 -9.24
N LEU A 67 7.39 0.72 -9.98
CA LEU A 67 6.60 0.22 -11.09
C LEU A 67 6.76 1.14 -12.29
N ASP A 68 7.03 0.55 -13.45
CA ASP A 68 6.90 1.21 -14.75
C ASP A 68 5.59 0.72 -15.39
N LEU A 69 4.58 1.59 -15.48
CA LEU A 69 3.24 1.21 -15.94
C LEU A 69 2.91 1.91 -17.27
N PRO A 70 2.70 1.16 -18.38
CA PRO A 70 2.19 1.73 -19.62
C PRO A 70 0.73 2.21 -19.45
N PRO A 71 0.21 3.06 -20.36
CA PRO A 71 -1.20 3.45 -20.35
C PRO A 71 -2.13 2.23 -20.32
N GLY A 72 -3.09 2.22 -19.40
CA GLY A 72 -4.01 1.09 -19.19
C GLY A 72 -3.41 -0.14 -18.51
N GLY A 73 -2.10 -0.15 -18.23
CA GLY A 73 -1.40 -1.25 -17.59
C GLY A 73 -1.89 -1.51 -16.16
N GLU A 74 -2.08 -2.79 -15.83
CA GLU A 74 -2.46 -3.26 -14.49
C GLU A 74 -1.31 -4.08 -13.89
N HIS A 75 -1.15 -3.99 -12.56
CA HIS A 75 -0.14 -4.76 -11.85
C HIS A 75 -0.64 -5.19 -10.47
N ASP A 76 -0.40 -6.45 -10.15
CA ASP A 76 -0.63 -7.04 -8.83
C ASP A 76 0.68 -7.03 -8.04
N ILE A 77 0.66 -6.40 -6.88
CA ILE A 77 1.84 -6.19 -6.03
C ILE A 77 1.62 -6.89 -4.71
N GLU A 78 2.60 -7.67 -4.25
CA GLU A 78 2.63 -8.18 -2.88
C GLU A 78 3.68 -7.41 -2.07
N MET A 79 3.19 -6.57 -1.15
CA MET A 79 4.00 -5.67 -0.32
C MET A 79 4.20 -6.30 1.06
N ILE A 80 5.36 -6.92 1.28
CA ILE A 80 5.68 -7.59 2.55
C ILE A 80 5.79 -6.55 3.67
N ILE A 81 5.09 -6.76 4.78
CA ILE A 81 5.05 -5.85 5.93
C ILE A 81 6.05 -6.30 6.99
N HIS A 82 6.96 -5.40 7.38
CA HIS A 82 7.93 -5.62 8.44
C HIS A 82 7.95 -4.45 9.44
N PRO A 83 7.93 -4.73 10.76
CA PRO A 83 7.59 -6.02 11.37
C PRO A 83 6.13 -6.42 11.07
N ALA A 84 5.84 -7.72 11.13
CA ALA A 84 4.47 -8.21 11.01
C ALA A 84 3.61 -7.72 12.19
N ILE A 85 2.35 -7.36 11.92
CA ILE A 85 1.47 -6.71 12.92
C ILE A 85 0.34 -7.65 13.32
N SER A 86 0.16 -7.89 14.63
CA SER A 86 -0.96 -8.71 15.12
C SER A 86 -2.28 -7.99 14.92
N VAL A 87 -3.21 -8.55 14.14
CA VAL A 87 -4.49 -7.88 13.82
C VAL A 87 -5.67 -8.25 14.73
N SER A 88 -5.38 -8.71 15.95
CA SER A 88 -6.40 -9.08 16.95
C SER A 88 -7.26 -7.90 17.45
N ARG A 89 -7.05 -6.67 16.96
CA ARG A 89 -7.75 -5.42 17.33
C ARG A 89 -7.85 -4.50 16.12
N GLU A 90 -8.52 -3.36 16.28
CA GLU A 90 -8.58 -2.27 15.30
C GLU A 90 -7.17 -1.85 14.84
N PHE A 91 -6.97 -1.82 13.52
CA PHE A 91 -5.73 -1.41 12.86
C PHE A 91 -6.08 -0.58 11.61
N ALA A 92 -5.14 0.27 11.20
CA ALA A 92 -5.24 1.06 9.98
C ALA A 92 -4.21 0.55 8.97
N ILE A 93 -4.63 0.49 7.70
CA ILE A 93 -3.74 0.29 6.56
C ILE A 93 -3.77 1.58 5.75
N SER A 94 -2.60 2.06 5.35
CA SER A 94 -2.47 3.10 4.35
C SER A 94 -1.50 2.66 3.26
N VAL A 95 -1.85 2.95 2.00
CA VAL A 95 -0.94 2.80 0.87
C VAL A 95 -0.59 4.21 0.42
N SER A 96 0.69 4.56 0.52
CA SER A 96 1.23 5.85 0.11
C SER A 96 2.07 5.68 -1.14
N GLY A 97 2.29 6.77 -1.88
CA GLY A 97 3.15 6.71 -3.04
C GLY A 97 3.29 8.01 -3.79
N SER A 98 4.16 7.98 -4.79
CA SER A 98 4.38 9.06 -5.74
C SER A 98 4.32 8.54 -7.16
N VAL A 99 3.93 9.42 -8.09
CA VAL A 99 3.85 9.10 -9.51
C VAL A 99 4.60 10.16 -10.29
N THR A 100 5.38 9.73 -11.27
CA THR A 100 6.07 10.61 -12.23
C THR A 100 5.66 10.21 -13.64
N GLU A 101 5.11 11.16 -14.40
CA GLU A 101 4.88 10.95 -15.83
C GLU A 101 6.22 10.89 -16.57
N VAL A 102 6.34 9.96 -17.51
CA VAL A 102 7.50 9.91 -18.41
C VAL A 102 7.14 10.72 -19.65
N ALA A 103 7.81 11.86 -19.83
CA ALA A 103 7.68 12.63 -21.06
C ALA A 103 8.26 11.81 -22.23
N THR A 104 7.41 11.46 -23.19
CA THR A 104 7.87 11.00 -24.50
C THR A 104 8.40 12.21 -25.26
N ALA A 105 9.71 12.21 -25.51
CA ALA A 105 10.40 13.20 -26.34
C ALA A 105 10.01 13.07 -27.82
#